data_AF-A0A6A7AY89-F1
#
_entry.id   AF-A0A6A7AY89-F1
#
_cell.length_a   1.000
_cell.length_b   1.000
_cell.length_c   1.000
_cell.angle_alpha   90.00
_cell.angle_beta   90.00
_cell.angle_gamma   90.00
#
_symmetry.space_group_name_H-M   'P 1'
#
loop_
_entity.id
_entity.type
_entity.pdbx_description
1 polymer ?
#
loop_
_entity_poly.entity_id
_entity_poly.type
_entity_poly.pdbx_seq_one_letter_code
_entity_poly.pdbx_strand_id
1 'polypeptide(L)'
;MASTQADISFARRIYKHQPLSVEKHQIRLLKRCGSSGHTMGYHLTTFDFESAPKYVALSYTWGDKRPTEFISIDGKEFEIRMNLLNFLRTYATDEFLWIDQICIDQSNEQERSHQVAKMSEIYSQCHFVLVWLRDDST
;
A
#
# COMPACT_ATOMS: atom_id res chain seq x y z
N MET A 1 -2.39 34.07 -35.74
CA MET A 1 -1.40 33.49 -34.81
C MET A 1 -2.18 32.68 -33.79
N ALA A 2 -2.26 31.36 -33.99
CA ALA A 2 -2.98 30.45 -33.11
C ALA A 2 -2.00 29.94 -32.04
N SER A 3 -2.13 30.47 -30.83
CA SER A 3 -1.49 29.90 -29.63
C SER A 3 -2.42 28.85 -29.05
N THR A 4 -2.20 27.59 -29.41
CA THR A 4 -2.82 26.44 -28.77
C THR A 4 -2.23 26.34 -27.36
N GLN A 5 -2.96 26.84 -26.37
CA GLN A 5 -2.72 26.53 -24.97
C GLN A 5 -2.90 25.02 -24.84
N ALA A 6 -1.81 24.28 -24.64
CA ALA A 6 -1.87 22.88 -24.30
C ALA A 6 -2.60 22.77 -22.95
N ASP A 7 -3.85 22.36 -23.02
CA ASP A 7 -4.69 22.01 -21.89
C ASP A 7 -4.13 20.71 -21.30
N ILE A 8 -3.04 20.81 -20.51
CA ILE A 8 -2.50 19.66 -19.80
C ILE A 8 -3.42 19.42 -18.61
N SER A 9 -4.54 18.78 -18.88
CA SER A 9 -5.30 18.06 -17.89
C SER A 9 -4.39 16.95 -17.33
N PHE A 10 -3.62 17.28 -16.30
CA PHE A 10 -3.04 16.30 -15.39
C PHE A 10 -4.21 15.69 -14.60
N ALA A 11 -5.02 14.86 -15.26
CA ALA A 11 -5.90 13.96 -14.55
C ALA A 11 -5.01 13.13 -13.64
N ARG A 12 -5.06 13.40 -12.32
CA ARG A 12 -4.39 12.60 -11.30
C ARG A 12 -4.78 11.14 -11.55
N ARG A 13 -3.81 10.33 -11.96
CA ARG A 13 -4.04 8.90 -12.20
C ARG A 13 -4.10 8.26 -10.82
N ILE A 14 -5.31 8.03 -10.32
CA ILE A 14 -5.52 7.33 -9.06
C ILE A 14 -5.24 5.84 -9.26
N TYR A 15 -4.50 5.24 -8.34
CA TYR A 15 -4.26 3.81 -8.35
C TYR A 15 -5.56 3.04 -8.14
N LYS A 16 -5.71 1.93 -8.85
CA LYS A 16 -6.85 1.02 -8.74
C LYS A 16 -6.30 -0.39 -8.65
N HIS A 17 -6.70 -1.09 -7.59
CA HIS A 17 -6.33 -2.48 -7.37
C HIS A 17 -6.83 -3.35 -8.53
N GLN A 18 -6.00 -4.30 -8.95
CA GLN A 18 -6.44 -5.38 -9.81
C GLN A 18 -7.15 -6.43 -8.93
N PRO A 19 -8.35 -6.93 -9.30
CA PRO A 19 -9.07 -7.90 -8.48
C PRO A 19 -8.22 -9.12 -8.13
N LEU A 20 -8.28 -9.57 -6.87
CA LEU A 20 -7.73 -10.88 -6.50
C LEU A 20 -8.66 -11.98 -7.02
N SER A 21 -8.08 -13.06 -7.54
CA SER A 21 -8.86 -14.23 -7.92
C SER A 21 -9.41 -14.91 -6.67
N VAL A 22 -10.72 -15.11 -6.59
CA VAL A 22 -11.38 -15.78 -5.45
C VAL A 22 -11.02 -17.28 -5.38
N GLU A 23 -10.69 -17.87 -6.52
CA GLU A 23 -10.30 -19.29 -6.62
C GLU A 23 -8.86 -19.52 -6.18
N LYS A 24 -8.02 -18.48 -6.22
CA LYS A 24 -6.62 -18.54 -5.87
C LYS A 24 -6.37 -17.93 -4.50
N HIS A 25 -5.46 -18.53 -3.76
CA HIS A 25 -5.02 -17.97 -2.50
C HIS A 25 -4.01 -16.85 -2.77
N GLN A 26 -4.48 -15.61 -2.90
CA GLN A 26 -3.61 -14.50 -3.31
C GLN A 26 -3.37 -13.46 -2.22
N ILE A 27 -2.18 -12.87 -2.27
CA ILE A 27 -1.72 -11.77 -1.42
C ILE A 27 -1.10 -10.68 -2.30
N ARG A 28 -1.29 -9.41 -1.94
CA ARG A 28 -0.51 -8.31 -2.53
C ARG A 28 0.59 -7.90 -1.58
N LEU A 29 1.78 -7.67 -2.12
CA LEU A 29 2.93 -7.18 -1.36
C LEU A 29 3.44 -5.88 -1.97
N LEU A 30 3.70 -4.91 -1.09
CA LEU A 30 4.25 -3.62 -1.43
C LEU A 30 5.77 -3.71 -1.47
N LYS A 31 6.39 -3.23 -2.54
CA LYS A 31 7.85 -3.10 -2.65
C LYS A 31 8.19 -1.65 -2.91
N ARG A 32 9.15 -1.11 -2.17
CA ARG A 32 9.71 0.19 -2.49
C ARG A 32 10.43 0.16 -3.83
N CYS A 33 10.27 1.22 -4.59
CA CYS A 33 10.97 1.46 -5.85
C CYS A 33 11.65 2.82 -5.70
N GLY A 34 12.80 3.02 -6.34
CA GLY A 34 13.63 4.21 -6.13
C GLY A 34 12.85 5.53 -6.12
N SER A 35 13.37 6.54 -5.43
CA SER A 35 12.74 7.85 -5.38
C SER A 35 12.94 8.62 -6.69
N SER A 36 11.85 9.07 -7.33
CA SER A 36 11.91 10.11 -8.36
C SER A 36 11.55 11.46 -7.72
N GLY A 37 12.56 12.29 -7.44
CA GLY A 37 12.35 13.58 -6.76
C GLY A 37 11.94 13.41 -5.30
N HIS A 38 10.87 14.10 -4.87
CA HIS A 38 10.41 14.13 -3.47
C HIS A 38 9.37 13.04 -3.11
N THR A 39 8.88 12.27 -4.08
CA THR A 39 7.83 11.26 -3.86
C THR A 39 8.43 9.86 -3.80
N MET A 40 8.16 9.13 -2.72
CA MET A 40 8.51 7.72 -2.61
C MET A 40 7.62 6.89 -3.54
N GLY A 41 8.25 6.11 -4.41
CA GLY A 41 7.59 5.21 -5.35
C GLY A 41 7.51 3.79 -4.82
N TYR A 42 6.47 3.07 -5.21
CA TYR A 42 6.24 1.69 -4.84
C TYR A 42 5.67 0.88 -6.01
N HIS A 43 5.89 -0.42 -5.97
CA HIS A 43 5.17 -1.41 -6.76
C HIS A 43 4.28 -2.23 -5.83
N LEU A 44 3.05 -2.48 -6.26
CA LEU A 44 2.14 -3.39 -5.56
C LEU A 44 1.95 -4.63 -6.45
N THR A 45 2.50 -5.76 -6.01
CA THR A 45 2.52 -6.99 -6.80
C THR A 45 1.69 -8.08 -6.14
N THR A 46 0.86 -8.76 -6.94
CA THR A 46 0.07 -9.92 -6.50
C THR A 46 0.91 -11.19 -6.61
N PHE A 47 0.88 -12.01 -5.57
CA PHE A 47 1.48 -13.33 -5.51
C PHE A 47 0.44 -14.36 -5.10
N ASP A 48 0.63 -15.60 -5.55
CA ASP A 48 -0.03 -16.75 -4.92
C ASP A 48 0.69 -17.01 -3.57
N PHE A 49 -0.07 -17.28 -2.52
CA PHE A 49 0.39 -17.31 -1.14
C PHE A 49 1.55 -18.29 -0.92
N GLU A 50 1.44 -19.45 -1.55
CA GLU A 50 2.38 -20.57 -1.52
C GLU A 50 3.71 -20.25 -2.19
N SER A 51 3.72 -19.23 -3.06
CA SER A 51 4.88 -18.79 -3.83
C SER A 51 5.32 -17.37 -3.48
N ALA A 52 4.70 -16.77 -2.46
CA ALA A 52 5.00 -15.41 -2.06
C ALA A 52 6.46 -15.29 -1.58
N PRO A 53 7.20 -14.24 -1.99
CA PRO A 53 8.53 -13.99 -1.46
C PRO A 53 8.45 -13.68 0.04
N LYS A 54 9.57 -13.78 0.75
CA LYS A 54 9.64 -13.34 2.15
C LYS A 54 9.17 -11.89 2.27
N TYR A 55 8.26 -11.65 3.21
CA TYR A 55 7.68 -10.34 3.48
C TYR A 55 7.57 -10.05 4.97
N VAL A 56 7.50 -8.77 5.31
CA VAL A 56 7.26 -8.28 6.66
C VAL A 56 5.82 -7.77 6.74
N ALA A 57 5.09 -8.18 7.77
CA ALA A 57 3.74 -7.66 8.01
C ALA A 57 3.81 -6.45 8.96
N LEU A 58 3.09 -5.38 8.63
CA LEU A 58 2.97 -4.21 9.50
C LEU A 58 1.75 -4.33 10.40
N SER A 59 1.98 -4.29 11.71
CA SER A 59 0.93 -4.09 12.72
C SER A 59 1.01 -2.66 13.24
N TYR A 60 -0.05 -1.88 13.02
CA TYR A 60 -0.11 -0.46 13.39
C TYR A 60 -1.56 -0.03 13.55
N THR A 61 -1.80 1.07 14.25
CA THR A 61 -3.10 1.74 14.21
C THR A 61 -3.16 2.64 12.99
N TRP A 62 -4.24 2.59 12.22
CA TRP A 62 -4.36 3.43 11.03
C TRP A 62 -4.32 4.94 11.36
N GLY A 63 -4.60 5.33 12.60
CA GLY A 63 -4.66 6.72 13.05
C GLY A 63 -5.93 7.43 12.55
N ASP A 64 -5.95 8.76 12.67
CA ASP A 64 -7.09 9.59 12.27
C ASP A 64 -7.39 9.47 10.77
N LYS A 65 -8.66 9.56 10.39
CA LYS A 65 -9.07 9.51 8.96
C LYS A 65 -8.51 10.67 8.14
N ARG A 66 -8.10 11.76 8.80
CA ARG A 66 -7.46 12.94 8.22
C ARG A 66 -6.43 13.49 9.21
N PRO A 67 -5.33 14.12 8.77
CA PRO A 67 -4.96 14.35 7.36
C PRO A 67 -4.47 13.06 6.64
N THR A 68 -4.69 13.03 5.33
CA THR A 68 -4.21 11.99 4.42
C THR A 68 -3.16 12.57 3.48
N GLU A 69 -2.31 11.70 2.96
CA GLU A 69 -1.20 12.02 2.08
C GLU A 69 -1.15 11.02 0.92
N PHE A 70 -0.36 11.33 -0.12
CA PHE A 70 -0.26 10.49 -1.30
C PHE A 70 1.13 9.87 -1.45
N ILE A 71 1.14 8.57 -1.78
CA ILE A 71 2.31 7.86 -2.30
C ILE A 71 2.09 7.52 -3.77
N SER A 72 3.16 7.18 -4.48
CA SER A 72 3.07 6.70 -5.87
C SER A 72 3.14 5.17 -5.88
N ILE A 73 2.10 4.51 -6.40
CA ILE A 73 2.09 3.07 -6.70
C ILE A 73 1.99 2.92 -8.22
N ASP A 74 3.00 2.31 -8.85
CA ASP A 74 3.05 2.12 -10.31
C ASP A 74 2.85 3.43 -11.11
N GLY A 75 3.38 4.55 -10.58
CA GLY A 75 3.24 5.88 -11.18
C GLY A 75 1.86 6.52 -11.01
N LYS A 76 1.01 5.96 -10.15
CA LYS A 76 -0.34 6.44 -9.85
C LYS A 76 -0.44 6.84 -8.38
N GLU A 77 -1.22 7.87 -8.08
CA GLU A 77 -1.42 8.34 -6.71
C GLU A 77 -2.27 7.35 -5.90
N PHE A 78 -1.83 7.05 -4.69
CA PHE A 78 -2.57 6.25 -3.71
C PHE A 78 -2.62 6.99 -2.37
N GLU A 79 -3.83 7.19 -1.85
CA GLU A 79 -4.07 7.91 -0.60
C GLU A 79 -3.79 7.01 0.60
N ILE A 80 -2.98 7.50 1.54
CA ILE A 80 -2.68 6.85 2.81
C ILE A 80 -2.86 7.81 3.98
N ARG A 81 -2.99 7.27 5.18
CA ARG A 81 -3.06 8.09 6.40
C ARG A 81 -1.66 8.55 6.83
N MET A 82 -1.60 9.70 7.52
CA MET A 82 -0.34 10.29 7.98
C MET A 82 0.50 9.33 8.83
N ASN A 83 -0.11 8.52 9.70
CA ASN A 83 0.63 7.56 10.51
C ASN A 83 1.39 6.53 9.64
N LEU A 84 0.75 6.05 8.57
CA LEU A 84 1.38 5.12 7.64
C LEU A 84 2.48 5.81 6.82
N LEU A 85 2.30 7.07 6.42
CA LEU A 85 3.35 7.81 5.73
C LEU A 85 4.61 7.97 6.61
N ASN A 86 4.43 8.30 7.88
CA ASN A 86 5.54 8.43 8.84
C ASN A 86 6.29 7.10 9.00
N PHE A 87 5.54 5.99 9.11
CA PHE A 87 6.13 4.66 9.09
C PHE A 87 6.95 4.43 7.82
N LEU A 88 6.38 4.65 6.63
CA LEU A 88 7.07 4.39 5.35
C LEU A 88 8.32 5.25 5.14
N ARG A 89 8.33 6.48 5.66
CA ARG A 89 9.51 7.36 5.64
C ARG A 89 10.60 6.88 6.59
N THR A 90 10.21 6.33 7.75
CA THR A 90 11.13 5.86 8.80
C THR A 90 11.69 4.48 8.46
N TYR A 91 10.81 3.54 8.14
CA TYR A 91 11.12 2.17 7.76
C TYR A 91 11.34 2.06 6.25
N ALA A 92 12.36 2.80 5.80
CA ALA A 92 12.80 2.98 4.42
C ALA A 92 13.44 1.72 3.80
N THR A 93 12.78 0.55 3.89
CA THR A 93 13.30 -0.77 3.49
C THR A 93 13.11 -1.11 2.01
N ASP A 94 13.90 -2.07 1.52
CA ASP A 94 13.77 -2.73 0.20
C ASP A 94 13.06 -4.10 0.29
N GLU A 95 12.64 -4.50 1.48
CA GLU A 95 11.86 -5.72 1.71
C GLU A 95 10.44 -5.62 1.14
N PHE A 96 9.80 -6.77 0.92
CA PHE A 96 8.37 -6.80 0.67
C PHE A 96 7.60 -6.53 1.97
N LEU A 97 6.61 -5.67 1.90
CA LEU A 97 5.74 -5.30 3.01
C LEU A 97 4.31 -5.75 2.73
N TRP A 98 3.67 -6.32 3.73
CA TRP A 98 2.22 -6.44 3.76
C TRP A 98 1.66 -5.38 4.72
N ILE A 99 0.84 -4.48 4.18
CA ILE A 99 0.23 -3.36 4.89
C ILE A 99 -1.25 -3.35 4.52
N ASP A 100 -2.13 -3.66 5.45
CA ASP A 100 -3.57 -3.83 5.21
C ASP A 100 -4.24 -2.66 4.45
N GLN A 101 -3.91 -1.41 4.78
CA GLN A 101 -4.44 -0.21 4.11
C GLN A 101 -4.07 -0.14 2.63
N ILE A 102 -2.95 -0.74 2.21
CA ILE A 102 -2.45 -0.69 0.83
C ILE A 102 -2.70 -2.00 0.10
N CYS A 103 -2.40 -3.15 0.73
CA CYS A 103 -2.42 -4.46 0.09
C CYS A 103 -3.84 -5.02 -0.11
N ILE A 104 -4.82 -4.53 0.66
CA ILE A 104 -6.24 -4.86 0.53
C ILE A 104 -6.95 -3.70 -0.18
N ASP A 105 -7.81 -4.01 -1.15
CA ASP A 105 -8.73 -3.02 -1.72
C ASP A 105 -9.81 -2.67 -0.69
N GLN A 106 -9.60 -1.56 0.02
CA GLN A 106 -10.51 -1.08 1.06
C GLN A 106 -11.86 -0.59 0.53
N SER A 107 -11.96 -0.34 -0.78
CA SER A 107 -13.21 0.06 -1.43
C SER A 107 -14.07 -1.14 -1.85
N ASN A 108 -13.49 -2.34 -1.91
CA ASN A 108 -14.18 -3.58 -2.22
C ASN A 108 -14.49 -4.36 -0.93
N GLU A 109 -15.73 -4.31 -0.47
CA GLU A 109 -16.16 -4.96 0.77
C GLU A 109 -15.98 -6.49 0.75
N GLN A 110 -16.19 -7.12 -0.40
CA GLN A 110 -16.06 -8.57 -0.56
C GLN A 110 -14.58 -8.97 -0.42
N GLU A 111 -13.69 -8.28 -1.12
CA GLU A 111 -12.25 -8.50 -1.01
C GLU A 111 -11.77 -8.21 0.42
N ARG A 112 -12.17 -7.08 1.00
CA ARG A 112 -11.79 -6.70 2.36
C ARG A 112 -12.18 -7.77 3.37
N SER A 113 -13.43 -8.25 3.32
CA SER A 113 -13.91 -9.29 4.22
C SER A 113 -13.13 -10.60 4.04
N HIS A 114 -12.84 -10.97 2.80
CA HIS A 114 -12.06 -12.17 2.48
C HIS A 114 -10.60 -12.08 2.98
N GLN A 115 -9.94 -10.93 2.80
CA GLN A 115 -8.56 -10.72 3.27
C GLN A 115 -8.48 -10.59 4.80
N VAL A 116 -9.48 -9.97 5.44
CA VAL A 116 -9.58 -9.92 6.91
C VAL A 116 -9.70 -11.34 7.49
N ALA A 117 -10.49 -12.22 6.88
CA ALA A 117 -10.58 -13.62 7.30
C ALA A 117 -9.25 -14.38 7.17
N LYS A 118 -8.33 -13.91 6.31
CA LYS A 118 -6.99 -14.48 6.10
C LYS A 118 -5.89 -13.86 6.97
N MET A 119 -6.19 -12.87 7.79
CA MET A 119 -5.18 -12.16 8.58
C MET A 119 -4.34 -13.12 9.44
N SER A 120 -4.96 -14.09 10.12
CA SER A 120 -4.21 -15.05 10.94
C SER A 120 -3.13 -15.77 10.14
N GLU A 121 -3.41 -16.12 8.89
CA GLU A 121 -2.48 -16.82 8.02
C GLU A 121 -1.38 -15.88 7.50
N ILE A 122 -1.74 -14.68 7.05
CA ILE A 122 -0.81 -13.62 6.62
C ILE A 122 0.21 -13.31 7.72
N TYR A 123 -0.26 -13.08 8.95
CA TYR A 123 0.65 -12.79 10.05
C TYR A 123 1.47 -14.02 10.46
N SER A 124 0.96 -15.24 10.32
CA SER A 124 1.70 -16.46 10.68
C SER A 124 2.81 -16.84 9.70
N GLN A 125 2.67 -16.46 8.42
CA GLN A 125 3.62 -16.83 7.36
C GLN A 125 4.59 -15.70 6.98
N CYS A 126 4.38 -14.50 7.51
CA CYS A 126 5.35 -13.41 7.35
C CYS A 126 6.70 -13.77 8.01
N HIS A 127 7.78 -13.15 7.54
CA HIS A 127 9.11 -13.37 8.11
C HIS A 127 9.20 -12.92 9.57
N PHE A 128 8.63 -11.75 9.85
CA PHE A 128 8.37 -11.21 11.18
C PHE A 128 7.33 -10.10 11.07
N VAL A 129 6.76 -9.72 12.21
CA VAL A 129 5.80 -8.62 12.33
C VAL A 129 6.54 -7.40 12.84
N LEU A 130 6.40 -6.28 12.13
CA LEU A 130 6.86 -4.98 12.61
C LEU A 130 5.69 -4.28 13.29
N VAL A 131 5.87 -3.91 14.56
CA VAL A 131 4.88 -3.13 15.31
C VAL A 131 5.25 -1.66 15.26
N TRP A 132 4.37 -0.84 14.68
CA TRP A 132 4.53 0.62 14.63
C TRP A 132 3.52 1.30 15.56
N LEU A 133 4.06 1.95 16.59
CA LEU A 133 3.28 2.72 17.55
C LEU A 133 3.35 4.19 17.15
N ARG A 134 2.20 4.86 17.12
CA ARG A 134 2.15 6.32 16.99
C ARG A 134 2.73 6.90 18.27
N ASP A 135 3.57 7.92 18.13
CA ASP A 135 3.90 8.76 19.28
C ASP A 135 2.70 9.66 19.55
N ASP A 136 2.02 9.41 20.67
CA ASP A 136 0.89 10.22 21.14
C ASP A 136 1.37 11.45 21.93
N SER A 137 2.68 11.79 21.89
CA SER A 137 3.18 13.04 22.45
C SER A 137 2.66 14.25 21.66
N THR A 138 1.45 14.66 22.03
CA THR A 138 0.81 16.00 21.98
C THR A 138 1.43 17.05 21.08
#